data_AF-A0A0A6YCP7-F1
#
_entry.id   AF-A0A0A6YCP7-F1
#
_cell.length_a   1.000
_cell.length_b   1.000
_cell.length_c   1.000
_cell.angle_alpha   90.00
_cell.angle_beta   90.00
_cell.angle_gamma   90.00
#
_symmetry.space_group_name_H-M   'P 1'
#
loop_
_entity.id
_entity.type
_entity.pdbx_description
1 polymer ?
#
loop_
_entity_poly.entity_id
_entity_poly.type
_entity_poly.pdbx_seq_one_letter_code
_entity_poly.pdbx_strand_id
1 'polypeptide(L)'
;MTNTLTSPRLITGTSALAVAAGLTALGLSPAAAHVTANATSTAAGGYTQITFSVPTESDTASTNKLELTLPEDTPFASVRTKPVDGWTAEITEAELPEPVQVGEGAITKAASTITWTADEENHAIDPGEFQTFTISVGPLPEEEGKQILLPVSQTYTDGRTVAWDQPATEGQEEPERPAPSVTITEAAADAHGHGTTEPTTAAAENTATTTEGGNTLGWAGLIAGLLGLAAGVTALLRTRHRG
;
A
#
# COMPACT_ATOMS: atom_id res chain seq x y z
N MET A 1 -48.45 -62.95 51.56
CA MET A 1 -47.98 -62.03 52.61
C MET A 1 -46.84 -61.24 52.02
N THR A 2 -47.13 -60.02 51.60
CA THR A 2 -46.26 -59.13 50.83
C THR A 2 -45.94 -57.88 51.65
N ASN A 3 -44.80 -57.28 51.25
CA ASN A 3 -44.41 -55.89 51.38
C ASN A 3 -43.64 -55.40 52.61
N THR A 4 -42.33 -55.38 52.42
CA THR A 4 -41.32 -54.54 53.05
C THR A 4 -41.50 -53.07 52.64
N LEU A 5 -41.33 -52.16 53.60
CA LEU A 5 -41.49 -50.71 53.50
C LEU A 5 -40.34 -50.05 52.73
N THR A 6 -40.62 -49.00 51.96
CA THR A 6 -39.59 -48.06 51.47
C THR A 6 -40.15 -46.64 51.49
N SER A 7 -39.43 -45.75 52.19
CA SER A 7 -39.78 -44.35 52.42
C SER A 7 -39.51 -43.45 51.20
N PRO A 8 -40.16 -42.28 51.10
CA PRO A 8 -40.01 -41.38 49.96
C PRO A 8 -38.90 -40.34 50.18
N ARG A 9 -38.21 -39.96 49.11
CA ARG A 9 -37.50 -38.68 49.01
C ARG A 9 -37.82 -38.03 47.66
N LEU A 10 -38.52 -36.90 47.73
CA LEU A 10 -38.67 -35.91 46.67
C LEU A 10 -37.45 -34.99 46.67
N ILE A 11 -36.77 -34.80 45.54
CA ILE A 11 -36.14 -33.51 45.19
C ILE A 11 -36.25 -33.30 43.66
N THR A 12 -36.84 -32.16 43.34
CA THR A 12 -37.07 -31.47 42.07
C THR A 12 -35.79 -31.15 41.29
N GLY A 13 -35.85 -31.15 39.95
CA GLY A 13 -34.76 -30.62 39.11
C GLY A 13 -35.01 -30.69 37.61
N THR A 14 -35.70 -29.69 37.08
CA THR A 14 -35.80 -29.30 35.67
C THR A 14 -34.45 -29.15 34.98
N SER A 15 -34.30 -29.68 33.76
CA SER A 15 -34.02 -28.90 32.53
C SER A 15 -33.52 -29.83 31.41
N ALA A 16 -34.35 -29.99 30.38
CA ALA A 16 -33.92 -30.50 29.09
C ALA A 16 -33.20 -29.38 28.34
N LEU A 17 -31.91 -29.55 28.01
CA LEU A 17 -31.22 -28.82 26.94
C LEU A 17 -29.91 -29.54 26.60
N ALA A 18 -29.93 -30.37 25.56
CA ALA A 18 -28.72 -30.92 24.95
C ALA A 18 -28.96 -31.06 23.44
N VAL A 19 -29.13 -29.93 22.76
CA VAL A 19 -29.04 -29.83 21.30
C VAL A 19 -28.20 -28.60 20.99
N ALA A 20 -26.91 -28.82 20.72
CA ALA A 20 -26.03 -27.99 19.88
C ALA A 20 -24.60 -28.55 19.95
N ALA A 21 -24.38 -29.74 19.36
CA ALA A 21 -23.04 -30.23 19.09
C ALA A 21 -22.98 -30.62 17.62
N GLY A 22 -22.27 -29.82 16.82
CA GLY A 22 -21.96 -30.14 15.43
C GLY A 22 -22.35 -29.01 14.49
N LEU A 23 -21.50 -27.97 14.42
CA LEU A 23 -21.35 -27.07 13.26
C LEU A 23 -20.17 -26.09 13.47
N THR A 24 -18.99 -26.58 13.84
CA THR A 24 -17.76 -25.75 13.92
C THR A 24 -16.58 -26.42 13.22
N ALA A 25 -16.81 -26.89 12.00
CA ALA A 25 -15.74 -27.28 11.07
C ALA A 25 -15.95 -26.63 9.69
N LEU A 26 -16.47 -25.41 9.67
CA LEU A 26 -16.16 -24.51 8.56
C LEU A 26 -14.70 -24.18 8.75
N GLY A 27 -13.84 -24.86 8.00
CA GLY A 27 -12.43 -24.52 7.92
C GLY A 27 -12.34 -23.04 7.62
N LEU A 28 -11.85 -22.27 8.59
CA LEU A 28 -11.31 -20.95 8.28
C LEU A 28 -10.14 -21.27 7.34
N SER A 29 -10.32 -21.04 6.04
CA SER A 29 -9.15 -20.80 5.23
C SER A 29 -8.41 -19.66 5.93
N PRO A 30 -7.11 -19.79 6.24
CA PRO A 30 -6.36 -18.62 6.66
C PRO A 30 -6.66 -17.55 5.61
N ALA A 31 -7.08 -16.36 6.03
CA ALA A 31 -7.17 -15.24 5.11
C ALA A 31 -5.78 -15.13 4.49
N ALA A 32 -5.64 -15.48 3.21
CA ALA A 32 -4.35 -15.51 2.53
C ALA A 32 -3.77 -14.10 2.64
N ALA A 33 -2.62 -13.98 3.29
CA ALA A 33 -1.94 -12.72 3.47
C ALA A 33 -0.92 -12.64 2.33
N HIS A 34 -1.37 -12.17 1.17
CA HIS A 34 -0.50 -12.03 0.02
C HIS A 34 0.60 -10.99 0.28
N VAL A 35 1.78 -11.18 -0.35
CA VAL A 35 2.75 -10.08 -0.43
C VAL A 35 2.12 -8.96 -1.26
N THR A 36 2.12 -7.74 -0.74
CA THR A 36 1.55 -6.57 -1.42
C THR A 36 2.62 -5.53 -1.71
N ALA A 37 2.46 -4.75 -2.78
CA ALA A 37 3.31 -3.62 -3.10
C ALA A 37 2.49 -2.33 -3.07
N ASN A 38 2.97 -1.32 -2.36
CA ASN A 38 2.34 -0.01 -2.27
C ASN A 38 3.33 1.07 -2.69
N ALA A 39 2.99 1.82 -3.74
CA ALA A 39 3.80 2.93 -4.23
C ALA A 39 3.31 4.28 -3.67
N THR A 40 4.23 5.17 -3.31
CA THR A 40 3.89 6.54 -2.85
C THR A 40 3.32 7.43 -3.96
N SER A 41 3.66 7.11 -5.21
CA SER A 41 3.20 7.74 -6.44
C SER A 41 3.45 6.75 -7.59
N THR A 42 2.66 6.77 -8.65
CA THR A 42 2.87 5.93 -9.83
C THR A 42 2.86 6.73 -11.13
N ALA A 43 3.06 8.05 -11.05
CA ALA A 43 3.10 8.92 -12.23
C ALA A 43 4.24 8.50 -13.19
N ALA A 44 3.90 8.38 -14.47
CA ALA A 44 4.81 8.09 -15.57
C ALA A 44 6.06 8.99 -15.54
N GLY A 45 7.24 8.41 -15.77
CA GLY A 45 8.53 9.11 -15.73
C GLY A 45 9.02 9.55 -14.33
N GLY A 46 8.18 9.42 -13.30
CA GLY A 46 8.48 9.87 -11.93
C GLY A 46 9.38 8.90 -11.15
N TYR A 47 9.77 9.33 -9.95
CA TYR A 47 10.41 8.46 -8.95
C TYR A 47 9.40 8.12 -7.86
N THR A 48 9.52 6.92 -7.30
CA THR A 48 8.61 6.48 -6.24
C THR A 48 9.30 5.62 -5.20
N GLN A 49 8.69 5.55 -4.02
CA GLN A 49 8.99 4.51 -3.04
C GLN A 49 7.95 3.41 -3.16
N ILE A 50 8.40 2.17 -3.35
CA ILE A 50 7.57 0.97 -3.31
C ILE A 50 7.83 0.26 -2.00
N THR A 51 6.78 0.05 -1.21
CA THR A 51 6.84 -0.68 0.07
C THR A 51 6.14 -2.02 -0.10
N PHE A 52 6.91 -3.08 0.09
CA PHE A 52 6.43 -4.46 0.12
C PHE A 52 6.03 -4.81 1.54
N SER A 53 4.81 -5.34 1.75
CA SER A 53 4.40 -5.93 3.01
C SER A 53 4.46 -7.45 2.88
N VAL A 54 5.29 -8.08 3.71
CA VAL A 54 5.62 -9.51 3.63
C VAL A 54 5.20 -10.21 4.93
N PRO A 55 4.10 -10.97 4.92
CA PRO A 55 3.67 -11.76 6.07
C PRO A 55 4.34 -13.15 6.07
N THR A 56 4.54 -13.73 7.25
CA THR A 56 4.99 -15.12 7.41
C THR A 56 3.80 -16.06 7.46
N GLU A 57 3.57 -16.83 6.39
CA GLU A 57 2.46 -17.78 6.26
C GLU A 57 2.84 -19.20 6.70
N SER A 58 3.51 -19.31 7.84
CA SER A 58 3.90 -20.59 8.42
C SER A 58 3.62 -20.57 9.90
N ASP A 59 3.07 -21.67 10.43
CA ASP A 59 2.78 -21.81 11.87
C ASP A 59 4.05 -22.01 12.72
N THR A 60 5.18 -22.34 12.08
CA THR A 60 6.39 -22.83 12.79
C THR A 60 7.71 -22.29 12.26
N ALA A 61 7.74 -21.75 11.05
CA ALA A 61 8.97 -21.27 10.41
C ALA A 61 8.89 -19.77 10.19
N SER A 62 9.98 -19.07 10.44
CA SER A 62 10.09 -17.62 10.25
C SER A 62 10.58 -17.31 8.84
N THR A 63 10.22 -16.17 8.28
CA THR A 63 10.80 -15.69 7.00
C THR A 63 12.17 -15.10 7.26
N ASN A 64 13.22 -15.62 6.63
CA ASN A 64 14.60 -15.17 6.84
C ASN A 64 15.27 -14.59 5.59
N LYS A 65 14.66 -14.73 4.41
CA LYS A 65 15.16 -14.12 3.18
C LYS A 65 14.02 -13.74 2.24
N LEU A 66 14.15 -12.58 1.61
CA LEU A 66 13.27 -12.09 0.57
C LEU A 66 14.09 -11.74 -0.67
N GLU A 67 13.67 -12.20 -1.84
CA GLU A 67 14.32 -11.88 -3.11
C GLU A 67 13.29 -11.27 -4.05
N LEU A 68 13.46 -10.00 -4.38
CA LEU A 68 12.62 -9.24 -5.31
C LEU A 68 13.27 -9.24 -6.69
N THR A 69 12.52 -9.67 -7.71
CA THR A 69 12.93 -9.55 -9.11
C THR A 69 12.43 -8.23 -9.69
N LEU A 70 13.32 -7.47 -10.33
CA LEU A 70 13.02 -6.21 -11.00
C LEU A 70 12.78 -6.43 -12.51
N PRO A 71 11.96 -5.59 -13.15
CA PRO A 71 11.63 -5.76 -14.58
C PRO A 71 12.85 -5.54 -15.48
N GLU A 72 13.10 -6.46 -16.41
CA GLU A 72 14.17 -6.35 -17.41
C GLU A 72 13.73 -5.63 -18.69
N ASP A 73 12.43 -5.67 -19.01
CA ASP A 73 11.84 -5.02 -20.20
C ASP A 73 11.69 -3.51 -20.02
N THR A 74 11.41 -3.07 -18.79
CA THR A 74 11.43 -1.66 -18.38
C THR A 74 12.24 -1.49 -17.09
N PRO A 75 13.57 -1.58 -17.17
CA PRO A 75 14.44 -1.50 -16.01
C PRO A 75 14.39 -0.12 -15.35
N PHE A 76 14.49 -0.11 -14.02
CA PHE A 76 14.71 1.11 -13.27
C PHE A 76 16.19 1.51 -13.36
N ALA A 77 16.48 2.71 -13.84
CA ALA A 77 17.86 3.20 -13.90
C ALA A 77 18.44 3.58 -12.53
N SER A 78 17.59 3.81 -11.54
CA SER A 78 17.99 4.09 -10.16
C SER A 78 17.19 3.21 -9.21
N VAL A 79 17.91 2.45 -8.40
CA VAL A 79 17.33 1.58 -7.37
C VAL A 79 18.11 1.78 -6.07
N ARG A 80 17.39 2.00 -4.97
CA ARG A 80 17.95 2.11 -3.62
C ARG A 80 17.06 1.40 -2.63
N THR A 81 17.67 0.71 -1.67
CA THR A 81 16.95 0.11 -0.54
C THR A 81 16.92 1.06 0.64
N LYS A 82 15.82 1.05 1.39
CA LYS A 82 15.78 1.65 2.73
C LYS A 82 16.40 0.65 3.71
N PRO A 83 17.35 1.06 4.58
CA PRO A 83 17.87 0.18 5.62
C PRO A 83 16.76 -0.39 6.51
N VAL A 84 16.86 -1.68 6.83
CA VAL A 84 15.98 -2.40 7.75
C VAL A 84 16.87 -2.95 8.86
N ASP A 85 16.53 -2.65 10.11
CA ASP A 85 17.33 -3.09 11.26
C ASP A 85 17.34 -4.62 11.35
N GLY A 86 18.53 -5.21 11.52
CA GLY A 86 18.72 -6.67 11.54
C GLY A 86 18.62 -7.38 10.19
N TRP A 87 18.59 -6.64 9.07
CA TRP A 87 18.54 -7.19 7.72
C TRP A 87 19.58 -6.55 6.80
N THR A 88 20.32 -7.38 6.09
CA THR A 88 21.21 -6.96 5.02
C THR A 88 20.49 -6.97 3.68
N ALA A 89 20.65 -5.90 2.90
CA ALA A 89 20.11 -5.78 1.54
C ALA A 89 21.24 -5.76 0.50
N GLU A 90 21.14 -6.61 -0.53
CA GLU A 90 22.06 -6.68 -1.66
C GLU A 90 21.30 -6.39 -2.96
N ILE A 91 21.85 -5.51 -3.80
CA ILE A 91 21.33 -5.24 -5.15
C ILE A 91 22.27 -5.91 -6.15
N THR A 92 21.74 -6.80 -6.98
CA THR A 92 22.49 -7.44 -8.06
C THR A 92 22.12 -6.81 -9.40
N GLU A 93 23.13 -6.33 -10.14
CA GLU A 93 22.96 -5.83 -11.50
C GLU A 93 23.17 -6.94 -12.53
N ALA A 94 22.41 -6.89 -13.62
CA ALA A 94 22.57 -7.79 -14.77
C ALA A 94 22.71 -6.98 -16.07
N GLU A 95 23.27 -7.61 -17.09
CA GLU A 95 23.26 -7.08 -18.45
C GLU A 95 21.86 -7.18 -19.03
N LEU A 96 21.40 -6.09 -19.63
CA LEU A 96 20.11 -6.03 -20.31
C LEU A 96 20.22 -6.76 -21.66
N PRO A 97 19.15 -7.47 -22.09
CA PRO A 97 19.14 -8.12 -23.40
C PRO A 97 19.41 -7.16 -24.55
N GLU A 98 18.93 -5.92 -24.43
CA GLU A 98 19.12 -4.83 -25.38
C GLU A 98 19.35 -3.51 -24.63
N PRO A 99 20.07 -2.52 -25.20
CA PRO A 99 20.20 -1.21 -24.60
C PRO A 99 18.83 -0.54 -24.42
N VAL A 100 18.52 -0.08 -23.22
CA VAL A 100 17.25 0.61 -22.90
C VAL A 100 17.49 2.11 -22.77
N GLN A 101 16.64 2.92 -23.42
CA GLN A 101 16.68 4.37 -23.26
C GLN A 101 16.06 4.80 -21.94
N VAL A 102 16.82 5.59 -21.17
CA VAL A 102 16.34 6.24 -19.97
C VAL A 102 16.81 7.69 -19.97
N GLY A 103 15.87 8.62 -20.10
CA GLY A 103 16.19 10.04 -20.32
C GLY A 103 16.98 10.24 -21.62
N GLU A 104 18.11 10.95 -21.55
CA GLU A 104 18.96 11.24 -22.72
C GLU A 104 19.98 10.14 -23.05
N GLY A 105 20.08 9.08 -22.22
CA GLY A 105 21.12 8.05 -22.32
C GLY A 105 20.58 6.64 -22.50
N ALA A 106 21.44 5.75 -23.02
CA ALA A 106 21.20 4.31 -23.08
C ALA A 106 21.88 3.62 -21.90
N ILE A 107 21.18 2.70 -21.22
CA ILE A 107 21.78 1.80 -20.24
C ILE A 107 21.85 0.38 -20.80
N THR A 108 22.91 -0.35 -20.44
CA THR A 108 23.14 -1.75 -20.82
C THR A 108 23.20 -2.68 -19.62
N LYS A 109 23.18 -2.12 -18.41
CA LYS A 109 23.05 -2.84 -17.15
C LYS A 109 22.03 -2.14 -16.28
N ALA A 110 21.30 -2.92 -15.51
CA ALA A 110 20.38 -2.42 -14.51
C ALA A 110 20.29 -3.37 -13.32
N ALA A 111 19.76 -2.89 -12.20
CA ALA A 111 19.42 -3.75 -11.08
C ALA A 111 18.39 -4.79 -11.54
N SER A 112 18.72 -6.07 -11.33
CA SER A 112 17.89 -7.22 -11.70
C SER A 112 17.19 -7.83 -10.49
N THR A 113 17.88 -7.86 -9.35
CA THR A 113 17.39 -8.49 -8.12
C THR A 113 17.77 -7.64 -6.90
N ILE A 114 16.91 -7.65 -5.90
CA ILE A 114 17.21 -7.15 -4.56
C ILE A 114 16.95 -8.27 -3.56
N THR A 115 17.97 -8.63 -2.79
CA THR A 115 17.88 -9.69 -1.79
C THR A 115 18.03 -9.10 -0.40
N TRP A 116 17.03 -9.30 0.45
CA TRP A 116 17.12 -9.04 1.88
C TRP A 116 17.32 -10.35 2.62
N THR A 117 18.29 -10.39 3.53
CA THR A 117 18.56 -11.55 4.40
C THR A 117 18.61 -11.08 5.85
N ALA A 118 17.91 -11.80 6.74
CA ALA A 118 18.00 -11.55 8.17
C ALA A 118 19.43 -11.86 8.65
N ASP A 119 20.02 -10.93 9.40
CA ASP A 119 21.41 -11.05 9.85
C ASP A 119 21.56 -12.15 10.92
N GLU A 120 20.52 -12.35 11.72
CA GLU A 120 20.44 -13.32 12.82
C GLU A 120 19.03 -13.93 12.88
N GLU A 121 18.87 -15.10 13.52
CA GLU A 121 17.58 -15.80 13.59
C GLU A 121 16.48 -14.99 14.27
N ASN A 122 16.82 -14.17 15.28
CA ASN A 122 15.87 -13.31 15.99
C ASN A 122 15.44 -12.05 15.21
N HIS A 123 16.03 -11.79 14.04
CA HIS A 123 15.58 -10.75 13.12
C HIS A 123 14.65 -11.29 12.02
N ALA A 124 14.53 -12.62 11.90
CA ALA A 124 13.57 -13.23 10.98
C ALA A 124 12.13 -12.86 11.37
N ILE A 125 11.23 -12.87 10.39
CA ILE A 125 9.82 -12.52 10.60
C ILE A 125 9.10 -13.74 11.16
N ASP A 126 8.66 -13.70 12.41
CA ASP A 126 8.07 -14.86 13.09
C ASP A 126 6.68 -15.25 12.57
N PRO A 127 6.22 -16.49 12.82
CA PRO A 127 4.86 -16.92 12.55
C PRO A 127 3.80 -15.92 13.01
N GLY A 128 2.93 -15.50 12.08
CA GLY A 128 1.85 -14.55 12.35
C GLY A 128 2.26 -13.08 12.35
N GLU A 129 3.55 -12.77 12.09
CA GLU A 129 4.04 -11.41 11.93
C GLU A 129 4.21 -11.03 10.46
N PHE A 130 4.48 -9.75 10.22
CA PHE A 130 4.82 -9.21 8.92
C PHE A 130 5.95 -8.18 9.05
N GLN A 131 6.71 -8.00 7.98
CA GLN A 131 7.71 -6.94 7.85
C GLN A 131 7.48 -6.16 6.56
N THR A 132 7.94 -4.92 6.55
CA THR A 132 7.97 -4.10 5.35
C THR A 132 9.39 -3.91 4.82
N PHE A 133 9.52 -3.98 3.50
CA PHE A 133 10.76 -3.69 2.77
C PHE A 133 10.46 -2.58 1.77
N THR A 134 11.20 -1.47 1.85
CA THR A 134 10.96 -0.30 0.99
C THR A 134 12.13 -0.09 0.06
N ILE A 135 11.83 0.15 -1.22
CA ILE A 135 12.79 0.57 -2.22
C ILE A 135 12.39 1.93 -2.79
N SER A 136 13.38 2.75 -3.14
CA SER A 136 13.20 3.92 -3.98
C SER A 136 13.65 3.56 -5.39
N VAL A 137 12.75 3.72 -6.36
CA VAL A 137 13.00 3.39 -7.77
C VAL A 137 12.62 4.54 -8.69
N GLY A 138 13.26 4.58 -9.85
CA GLY A 138 12.86 5.43 -10.95
C GLY A 138 13.92 5.55 -12.05
N PRO A 139 13.61 6.29 -13.12
CA PRO A 139 12.26 6.75 -13.44
C PRO A 139 11.32 5.57 -13.72
N LEU A 140 10.03 5.76 -13.44
CA LEU A 140 8.99 4.81 -13.83
C LEU A 140 8.79 4.85 -15.36
N PRO A 141 8.29 3.77 -15.99
CA PRO A 141 7.95 3.74 -17.41
C PRO A 141 7.02 4.90 -17.80
N GLU A 142 7.11 5.37 -19.04
CA GLU A 142 6.27 6.47 -19.54
C GLU A 142 4.85 6.03 -19.94
N GLU A 143 4.64 4.73 -20.14
CA GLU A 143 3.38 4.17 -20.58
C GLU A 143 2.33 4.17 -19.44
N GLU A 144 1.36 5.07 -19.53
CA GLU A 144 0.18 5.08 -18.66
C GLU A 144 -0.59 3.75 -18.76
N GLY A 145 -1.07 3.26 -17.61
CA GLY A 145 -1.81 2.01 -17.53
C GLY A 145 -0.93 0.77 -17.55
N LYS A 146 0.38 0.91 -17.81
CA LYS A 146 1.31 -0.22 -17.72
C LYS A 146 1.34 -0.76 -16.29
N GLN A 147 1.08 -2.06 -16.15
CA GLN A 147 1.28 -2.79 -14.89
C GLN A 147 2.72 -3.31 -14.83
N ILE A 148 3.42 -2.97 -13.76
CA ILE A 148 4.74 -3.52 -13.45
C ILE A 148 4.56 -4.62 -12.42
N LEU A 149 4.85 -5.86 -12.82
CA LEU A 149 4.92 -6.98 -11.89
C LEU A 149 6.26 -6.94 -11.16
N LEU A 150 6.23 -7.26 -9.87
CA LEU A 150 7.37 -7.23 -8.97
C LEU A 150 7.43 -8.57 -8.21
N PRO A 151 7.78 -9.68 -8.90
CA PRO A 151 7.77 -11.00 -8.31
C PRO A 151 8.70 -11.10 -7.10
N VAL A 152 8.26 -11.85 -6.08
CA VAL A 152 9.01 -12.01 -4.83
C VAL A 152 9.16 -13.47 -4.47
N SER A 153 10.39 -13.92 -4.20
CA SER A 153 10.66 -15.22 -3.58
C SER A 153 10.91 -15.06 -2.08
N GLN A 154 10.10 -15.71 -1.27
CA GLN A 154 10.16 -15.67 0.20
C GLN A 154 10.70 -17.00 0.71
N THR A 155 11.82 -16.97 1.45
CA THR A 155 12.44 -18.16 2.03
C THR A 155 12.26 -18.19 3.54
N TYR A 156 11.98 -19.38 4.06
CA TYR A 156 11.70 -19.67 5.45
C TYR A 156 12.88 -20.38 6.13
N THR A 157 12.96 -20.32 7.45
CA THR A 157 14.01 -20.95 8.25
C THR A 157 14.06 -22.49 8.14
N ASP A 158 12.96 -23.13 7.73
CA ASP A 158 12.90 -24.58 7.46
C ASP A 158 13.38 -24.97 6.05
N GLY A 159 13.85 -23.99 5.26
CA GLY A 159 14.40 -24.19 3.92
C GLY A 159 13.37 -24.15 2.80
N ARG A 160 12.07 -24.00 3.10
CA ARG A 160 11.05 -23.80 2.06
C ARG A 160 11.17 -22.43 1.42
N THR A 161 10.87 -22.34 0.13
CA THR A 161 10.72 -21.08 -0.60
C THR A 161 9.34 -21.02 -1.26
N VAL A 162 8.68 -19.89 -1.09
CA VAL A 162 7.38 -19.56 -1.69
C VAL A 162 7.60 -18.45 -2.72
N ALA A 163 7.19 -18.69 -3.96
CA ALA A 163 7.22 -17.70 -5.03
C ALA A 163 5.86 -16.98 -5.13
N TRP A 164 5.90 -15.65 -5.06
CA TRP A 164 4.81 -14.71 -5.30
C TRP A 164 5.01 -14.11 -6.69
N ASP A 165 4.67 -14.90 -7.72
CA ASP A 165 5.00 -14.64 -9.13
C ASP A 165 3.82 -14.82 -10.10
N GLN A 166 2.63 -15.16 -9.59
CA GLN A 166 1.48 -15.44 -10.43
C GLN A 166 0.83 -14.11 -10.87
N PRO A 167 0.65 -13.86 -12.18
CA PRO A 167 0.02 -12.63 -12.63
C PRO A 167 -1.46 -12.59 -12.21
N ALA A 168 -1.85 -11.53 -11.49
CA ALA A 168 -3.25 -11.27 -11.16
C ALA A 168 -3.87 -10.39 -12.27
N THR A 169 -4.98 -10.85 -12.85
CA THR A 169 -5.72 -10.12 -13.90
C THR A 169 -7.07 -9.67 -13.37
N GLU A 170 -7.43 -8.42 -13.63
CA GLU A 170 -8.73 -7.89 -13.23
C GLU A 170 -9.89 -8.71 -13.84
N GLY A 171 -10.87 -9.06 -13.01
CA GLY A 171 -12.02 -9.85 -13.44
C GLY A 171 -11.79 -11.36 -13.57
N GLN A 172 -10.59 -11.85 -13.25
CA GLN A 172 -10.31 -13.28 -13.09
C GLN A 172 -10.30 -13.67 -11.60
N GLU A 173 -10.32 -14.98 -11.33
CA GLU A 173 -10.08 -15.51 -9.99
C GLU A 173 -8.69 -15.10 -9.50
N GLU A 174 -8.59 -14.67 -8.24
CA GLU A 174 -7.33 -14.27 -7.66
C GLU A 174 -6.40 -15.49 -7.53
N PRO A 175 -5.16 -15.42 -8.03
CA PRO A 175 -4.20 -16.51 -7.88
C PRO A 175 -3.89 -16.79 -6.40
N GLU A 176 -3.43 -18.00 -6.09
CA GLU A 176 -3.03 -18.35 -4.72
C GLU A 176 -1.79 -17.57 -4.25
N ARG A 177 -0.91 -17.19 -5.20
CA ARG A 177 0.35 -16.49 -4.91
C ARG A 177 0.58 -15.35 -5.90
N PRO A 178 -0.26 -14.30 -5.83
CA PRO A 178 -0.19 -13.24 -6.81
C PRO A 178 1.14 -12.48 -6.70
N ALA A 179 1.72 -12.13 -7.84
CA ALA A 179 2.85 -11.23 -7.90
C ALA A 179 2.41 -9.84 -7.44
N PRO A 180 3.13 -9.21 -6.51
CA PRO A 180 2.94 -7.79 -6.21
C PRO A 180 3.08 -6.97 -7.49
N SER A 181 2.29 -5.91 -7.63
CA SER A 181 2.36 -5.07 -8.83
C SER A 181 2.01 -3.62 -8.54
N VAL A 182 2.44 -2.73 -9.44
CA VAL A 182 2.09 -1.30 -9.44
C VAL A 182 1.65 -0.89 -10.84
N THR A 183 0.56 -0.13 -10.94
CA THR A 183 0.06 0.39 -12.22
C THR A 183 0.46 1.84 -12.39
N ILE A 184 1.09 2.14 -13.52
CA ILE A 184 1.53 3.49 -13.88
C ILE A 184 0.34 4.36 -14.19
N THR A 185 0.30 5.56 -13.60
CA THR A 185 -0.70 6.59 -13.88
C THR A 185 -0.13 7.63 -14.84
N GLU A 186 -1.01 8.48 -15.37
CA GLU A 186 -0.61 9.65 -16.18
C GLU A 186 0.53 10.45 -15.51
N ALA A 187 1.41 11.01 -16.33
CA ALA A 187 2.49 11.88 -15.88
C ALA A 187 1.93 13.07 -15.10
N ALA A 188 2.63 13.50 -14.05
CA ALA A 188 2.26 14.74 -13.37
C ALA A 188 2.51 15.94 -14.30
N ALA A 189 1.54 16.83 -14.44
CA ALA A 189 1.72 18.05 -15.21
C ALA A 189 2.89 18.88 -14.64
N ASP A 190 3.88 19.19 -15.49
CA ASP A 190 5.07 19.94 -15.10
C ASP A 190 4.73 21.30 -14.49
N ALA A 191 4.98 21.46 -13.19
CA ALA A 191 4.98 22.76 -12.53
C ALA A 191 6.30 23.55 -12.76
N HIS A 192 7.09 23.15 -13.75
CA HIS A 192 8.41 23.73 -14.06
C HIS A 192 8.48 24.27 -15.48
N GLY A 193 7.50 25.10 -15.84
CA GLY A 193 7.70 26.09 -16.89
C GLY A 193 8.64 27.18 -16.40
N HIS A 194 9.93 27.10 -16.77
CA HIS A 194 10.86 28.23 -16.72
C HIS A 194 10.35 29.34 -17.65
N GLY A 195 9.42 30.15 -17.15
CA GLY A 195 9.11 31.46 -17.70
C GLY A 195 10.29 32.38 -17.39
N THR A 196 11.22 32.50 -18.34
CA THR A 196 12.17 33.61 -18.32
C THR A 196 11.36 34.90 -18.47
N THR A 197 11.24 35.66 -17.40
CA THR A 197 10.74 37.03 -17.47
C THR A 197 11.92 37.92 -17.08
N GLU A 198 12.54 38.51 -18.09
CA GLU A 198 13.51 39.60 -17.93
C GLU A 198 12.92 40.69 -17.03
N PRO A 199 13.72 41.29 -16.11
CA PRO A 199 13.22 42.39 -15.30
C PRO A 199 13.29 43.68 -16.14
N THR A 200 12.21 44.02 -16.84
CA THR A 200 12.04 45.40 -17.33
C THR A 200 11.55 46.25 -16.16
N THR A 201 12.42 47.15 -15.70
CA THR A 201 12.07 48.22 -14.76
C THR A 201 11.21 49.25 -15.51
N ALA A 202 9.96 49.45 -15.08
CA ALA A 202 9.16 50.63 -15.38
C ALA A 202 8.20 50.91 -14.21
N ALA A 203 8.22 52.17 -13.75
CA ALA A 203 7.48 52.68 -12.61
C ALA A 203 6.02 53.02 -12.94
N ALA A 204 5.17 52.95 -11.91
CA ALA A 204 3.82 53.54 -11.80
C ALA A 204 2.75 52.89 -12.73
N GLU A 205 1.47 52.68 -12.41
CA GLU A 205 0.55 53.25 -11.43
C GLU A 205 -0.52 52.22 -11.00
N ASN A 206 -1.09 52.43 -9.81
CA ASN A 206 -2.19 51.64 -9.26
C ASN A 206 -3.51 52.02 -9.96
N THR A 207 -3.98 51.23 -10.93
CA THR A 207 -5.33 51.35 -11.50
C THR A 207 -5.99 49.99 -11.59
N ALA A 208 -6.97 49.79 -10.72
CA ALA A 208 -7.90 48.67 -10.77
C ALA A 208 -8.64 48.68 -12.13
N THR A 209 -8.47 47.61 -12.90
CA THR A 209 -9.31 47.33 -14.06
C THR A 209 -10.00 46.00 -13.84
N THR A 210 -11.31 46.09 -13.61
CA THR A 210 -12.24 44.98 -13.82
C THR A 210 -12.15 44.57 -15.29
N THR A 211 -11.90 43.29 -15.54
CA THR A 211 -12.25 42.67 -16.83
C THR A 211 -12.86 41.31 -16.52
N GLU A 212 -14.13 41.22 -16.91
CA GLU A 212 -14.92 40.02 -16.98
C GLU A 212 -14.30 38.99 -17.94
N GLY A 213 -14.40 37.71 -17.58
CA GLY A 213 -14.16 36.62 -18.51
C GLY A 213 -13.89 35.28 -17.84
N GLY A 214 -14.94 34.62 -17.33
CA GLY A 214 -14.93 33.17 -17.09
C GLY A 214 -15.26 32.72 -15.66
N ASN A 215 -16.44 32.12 -15.49
CA ASN A 215 -16.93 31.30 -14.37
C ASN A 215 -17.64 32.03 -13.20
N THR A 216 -18.78 32.64 -13.54
CA THR A 216 -19.76 33.31 -12.68
C THR A 216 -20.68 32.39 -11.85
N LEU A 217 -20.28 31.17 -11.49
CA LEU A 217 -21.12 30.27 -10.66
C LEU A 217 -20.50 29.81 -9.32
N GLY A 218 -19.25 30.17 -9.00
CA GLY A 218 -18.59 29.72 -7.76
C GLY A 218 -18.60 30.71 -6.59
N TRP A 219 -18.65 32.03 -6.86
CA TRP A 219 -18.32 33.03 -5.83
C TRP A 219 -19.53 33.66 -5.12
N ALA A 220 -20.75 33.52 -5.66
CA ALA A 220 -21.97 34.01 -5.00
C ALA A 220 -22.33 33.21 -3.72
N GLY A 221 -21.99 31.91 -3.67
CA GLY A 221 -22.24 31.07 -2.49
C GLY A 221 -21.31 31.39 -1.31
N LEU A 222 -20.09 31.83 -1.59
CA LEU A 222 -19.05 32.05 -0.56
C LEU A 222 -19.28 33.36 0.23
N ILE A 223 -19.83 34.38 -0.42
CA ILE A 223 -20.20 35.65 0.24
C ILE A 223 -21.47 35.50 1.10
N ALA A 224 -22.45 34.70 0.65
CA ALA A 224 -23.65 34.41 1.45
C ALA A 224 -23.34 33.53 2.67
N GLY A 225 -22.42 32.56 2.54
CA GLY A 225 -22.00 31.68 3.64
C GLY A 225 -21.27 32.42 4.78
N LEU A 226 -20.41 33.40 4.44
CA LEU A 226 -19.66 34.18 5.43
C LEU A 226 -20.57 35.13 6.24
N LEU A 227 -21.60 35.71 5.61
CA LEU A 227 -22.58 36.54 6.33
C LEU A 227 -23.48 35.72 7.28
N GLY A 228 -23.81 34.47 6.91
CA GLY A 228 -24.57 33.56 7.76
C GLY A 228 -23.81 33.13 9.03
N LEU A 229 -22.51 32.86 8.91
CA LEU A 229 -21.66 32.50 10.06
C LEU A 229 -21.50 33.68 11.05
N ALA A 230 -21.38 34.91 10.56
CA ALA A 230 -21.28 36.09 11.42
C ALA A 230 -22.58 36.33 12.24
N ALA A 231 -23.75 36.09 11.65
CA ALA A 231 -25.04 36.17 12.35
C ALA A 231 -25.23 35.04 13.38
N GLY A 232 -24.78 33.82 13.07
CA GLY A 232 -24.87 32.68 13.98
C GLY A 232 -24.00 32.82 15.24
N VAL A 233 -22.76 33.30 15.08
CA VAL A 233 -21.83 33.52 16.20
C VAL A 233 -22.32 34.63 17.14
N THR A 234 -22.88 35.71 16.58
CA THR A 234 -23.42 36.82 17.40
C THR A 234 -24.68 36.44 18.18
N ALA A 235 -25.55 35.58 17.62
CA ALA A 235 -26.71 35.06 18.33
C ALA A 235 -26.33 34.14 19.51
N LEU A 236 -25.36 33.24 19.30
CA LEU A 236 -24.92 32.28 20.32
C LEU A 236 -24.25 32.96 21.52
N LEU A 237 -23.46 34.02 21.27
CA LEU A 237 -22.82 34.81 22.32
C LEU A 237 -23.84 35.62 23.14
N ARG A 238 -24.94 36.06 22.52
CA ARG A 238 -25.98 36.84 23.21
C ARG A 238 -26.87 35.97 24.10
N THR A 239 -27.07 34.69 23.76
CA THR A 239 -27.81 33.73 24.60
C THR A 239 -27.01 33.29 25.83
N ARG A 240 -25.68 33.17 25.74
CA ARG A 240 -24.84 32.80 26.90
C ARG A 240 -24.71 33.91 27.94
N HIS A 241 -25.04 35.15 27.58
CA HIS A 241 -24.95 36.29 28.49
C HIS A 241 -26.28 36.65 29.19
N ARG A 242 -27.37 35.90 28.90
CA ARG A 242 -28.70 36.06 29.49
C ARG A 242 -29.21 34.80 30.22
N GLY A 243 -28.34 33.81 30.40
CA GLY A 243 -28.57 32.66 31.29
C GLY A 243 -27.88 32.88 32.63
#